data_AF-A0A1S2MJ98-F1
#
_entry.id   AF-A0A1S2MJ98-F1
#
_cell.length_a   1.000
_cell.length_b   1.000
_cell.length_c   1.000
_cell.angle_alpha   90.00
_cell.angle_beta   90.00
_cell.angle_gamma   90.00
#
_symmetry.space_group_name_H-M   'P 1'
#
loop_
_entity.id
_entity.type
_entity.pdbx_description
1 polymer ?
#
loop_
_entity_poly.entity_id
_entity_poly.type
_entity_poly.pdbx_seq_one_letter_code
_entity_poly.pdbx_strand_id
1 'polypeptide(L)'
;MILDNVNPNDLYPTEKKGPAVLGTIEYSVQGSTEFEGAFIATNERIILNVDMNGEFYYRSIAYNEVESIEYDSGKINFKFNIGPMPMKDIQKGDAEAFVKYVENNIK
;
A
#
# COMPACT_ATOMS: atom_id res chain seq x y z
N MET A 1 2.60 -14.18 8.62
CA MET A 1 3.30 -13.74 7.38
C MET A 1 3.86 -12.33 7.62
N ILE A 2 4.93 -11.89 6.96
CA ILE A 2 5.42 -10.51 7.09
C ILE A 2 4.90 -9.73 5.88
N LEU A 3 3.87 -8.89 6.08
CA LEU A 3 3.21 -8.15 5.00
C LEU A 3 3.90 -6.81 4.71
N ASP A 4 4.46 -6.15 5.72
CA ASP A 4 5.09 -4.82 5.66
C ASP A 4 6.55 -4.83 5.18
N ASN A 5 6.97 -5.92 4.56
CA ASN A 5 8.29 -6.07 3.99
C ASN A 5 8.25 -6.62 2.57
N VAL A 6 9.32 -6.36 1.84
CA VAL A 6 9.54 -6.84 0.47
C VAL A 6 10.86 -7.58 0.46
N ASN A 7 10.92 -8.70 -0.26
CA ASN A 7 12.17 -9.40 -0.47
C ASN A 7 13.10 -8.52 -1.31
N PRO A 8 14.34 -8.23 -0.88
CA PRO A 8 15.26 -7.41 -1.66
C PRO A 8 15.52 -7.93 -3.08
N ASN A 9 15.35 -9.24 -3.31
CA ASN A 9 15.51 -9.84 -4.65
C ASN A 9 14.34 -9.53 -5.60
N ASP A 10 13.19 -9.06 -5.08
CA ASP A 10 12.02 -8.67 -5.89
C ASP A 10 12.11 -7.19 -6.33
N LEU A 11 13.10 -6.45 -5.81
CA LEU A 11 13.37 -5.06 -6.15
C LEU A 11 14.27 -4.96 -7.38
N TYR A 12 14.02 -3.97 -8.23
CA TYR A 12 14.96 -3.64 -9.29
C TYR A 12 16.30 -3.16 -8.70
N PRO A 13 17.44 -3.27 -9.43
CA PRO A 13 18.74 -2.84 -8.91
C PRO A 13 18.82 -1.36 -8.50
N THR A 14 17.97 -0.51 -9.08
CA THR A 14 17.84 0.93 -8.77
C THR A 14 16.78 1.23 -7.72
N GLU A 15 15.97 0.23 -7.36
CA GLU A 15 14.83 0.37 -6.48
C GLU A 15 15.26 0.28 -5.01
N LYS A 16 14.82 1.26 -4.23
CA LYS A 16 15.11 1.43 -2.81
C LYS A 16 13.81 1.46 -2.04
N LYS A 17 13.73 0.63 -1.00
CA LYS A 17 12.60 0.60 -0.08
C LYS A 17 12.45 1.94 0.65
N GLY A 18 11.25 2.48 0.65
CA GLY A 18 10.82 3.64 1.42
C GLY A 18 9.96 3.24 2.63
N PRO A 19 9.05 4.12 3.09
CA PRO A 19 8.16 3.81 4.21
C PRO A 19 7.15 2.72 3.84
N ALA A 20 6.64 2.04 4.87
CA ALA A 20 5.57 1.05 4.75
C ALA A 20 4.54 1.25 5.87
N VAL A 21 3.29 0.92 5.58
CA VAL A 21 2.17 0.95 6.52
C VAL A 21 1.41 -0.37 6.45
N LEU A 22 1.01 -0.89 7.61
CA LEU A 22 0.24 -2.12 7.78
C LEU A 22 -1.08 -1.78 8.46
N GLY A 23 -2.18 -2.29 7.93
CA GLY A 23 -3.52 -2.09 8.48
C GLY A 23 -4.55 -2.94 7.76
N THR A 24 -5.81 -2.50 7.82
CA THR A 24 -6.93 -3.16 7.14
C THR A 24 -7.26 -2.39 5.86
N ILE A 25 -7.19 -3.08 4.73
CA ILE A 25 -7.49 -2.55 3.41
C ILE A 25 -8.95 -2.85 3.08
N GLU A 26 -9.72 -1.81 2.74
CA GLU A 26 -11.11 -1.96 2.34
C GLU A 26 -11.15 -2.14 0.80
N TYR A 27 -11.40 -3.37 0.35
CA TYR A 27 -11.52 -3.70 -1.07
C TYR A 27 -12.44 -4.91 -1.25
N SER A 28 -13.39 -4.83 -2.18
CA SER A 28 -14.42 -5.87 -2.36
C SER A 28 -13.96 -6.95 -3.32
N VAL A 29 -13.74 -8.17 -2.82
CA VAL A 29 -13.45 -9.37 -3.63
C VAL A 29 -14.27 -10.55 -3.12
N GLN A 30 -15.03 -11.19 -4.03
CA GLN A 30 -15.73 -12.46 -3.79
C GLN A 30 -16.53 -12.54 -2.47
N GLY A 31 -17.18 -11.43 -2.08
CA GLY A 31 -18.02 -11.38 -0.88
C GLY A 31 -17.29 -10.99 0.42
N SER A 32 -15.97 -10.83 0.40
CA SER A 32 -15.19 -10.17 1.46
C SER A 32 -14.86 -8.74 1.07
N THR A 33 -14.83 -7.84 2.05
CA THR A 33 -14.66 -6.39 1.82
C THR A 33 -13.45 -5.80 2.52
N GLU A 34 -12.81 -6.56 3.40
CA GLU A 34 -11.74 -6.09 4.26
C GLU A 34 -10.68 -7.18 4.41
N PHE A 35 -9.41 -6.79 4.28
CA PHE A 35 -8.29 -7.71 4.36
C PHE A 35 -7.13 -7.06 5.12
N GLU A 36 -6.37 -7.85 5.88
CA GLU A 36 -5.12 -7.36 6.44
C GLU A 36 -4.10 -7.19 5.31
N GLY A 37 -3.43 -6.04 5.27
CA GLY A 37 -2.50 -5.75 4.20
C GLY A 37 -1.56 -4.60 4.50
N ALA A 38 -0.50 -4.52 3.72
CA ALA A 38 0.47 -3.45 3.79
C ALA A 38 0.67 -2.79 2.43
N PHE A 39 0.83 -1.47 2.49
CA PHE A 39 1.43 -0.72 1.39
C PHE A 39 2.89 -0.42 1.71
N ILE A 40 3.78 -0.74 0.78
CA ILE A 40 5.21 -0.50 0.88
C ILE A 40 5.60 0.39 -0.28
N ALA A 41 6.03 1.62 0.01
CA ALA A 41 6.51 2.52 -1.02
C ALA A 41 7.98 2.22 -1.33
N THR A 42 8.36 2.32 -2.60
CA THR A 42 9.76 2.37 -3.06
C THR A 42 9.97 3.67 -3.83
N ASN A 43 11.18 3.99 -4.25
CA ASN A 43 11.39 5.12 -5.18
C ASN A 43 10.84 4.89 -6.60
N GLU A 44 10.27 3.71 -6.90
CA GLU A 44 9.79 3.37 -8.25
C GLU A 44 8.30 3.00 -8.32
N ARG A 45 7.73 2.45 -7.24
CA ARG A 45 6.34 1.96 -7.19
C ARG A 45 5.83 1.84 -5.75
N ILE A 46 4.56 1.50 -5.63
CA ILE A 46 3.95 1.02 -4.40
C ILE A 46 3.75 -0.50 -4.55
N ILE A 47 4.14 -1.24 -3.53
CA ILE A 47 3.90 -2.68 -3.42
C ILE A 47 2.75 -2.88 -2.44
N LEU A 48 1.74 -3.62 -2.89
CA LEU A 48 0.58 -4.03 -2.10
C LEU A 48 0.73 -5.51 -1.76
N ASN A 49 0.80 -5.79 -0.47
CA ASN A 49 0.81 -7.13 0.09
C ASN A 49 -0.47 -7.33 0.91
N VAL A 50 -1.24 -8.36 0.61
CA VAL A 50 -2.53 -8.64 1.29
C VAL A 50 -2.58 -10.09 1.71
N ASP A 51 -3.08 -10.34 2.92
CA ASP A 51 -3.49 -11.68 3.36
C ASP A 51 -4.98 -11.87 3.07
N MET A 52 -5.28 -12.64 2.03
CA MET A 52 -6.64 -13.01 1.63
C MET A 52 -7.02 -14.36 2.25
N ASN A 53 -7.28 -14.35 3.56
CA ASN A 53 -7.71 -15.54 4.32
C ASN A 53 -6.70 -16.72 4.25
N GLY A 54 -5.41 -16.42 4.36
CA GLY A 54 -4.31 -17.38 4.31
C GLY A 54 -3.63 -17.46 2.94
N GLU A 55 -4.20 -16.84 1.91
CA GLU A 55 -3.57 -16.70 0.60
C GLU A 55 -2.89 -15.34 0.44
N PHE A 56 -1.59 -15.35 0.14
CA PHE A 56 -0.85 -14.12 -0.08
C PHE A 56 -1.14 -13.54 -1.47
N TYR A 57 -1.61 -12.30 -1.50
CA TYR A 57 -1.78 -11.53 -2.71
C TYR A 57 -0.73 -10.42 -2.79
N TYR A 58 -0.03 -10.36 -3.92
CA TYR A 58 0.98 -9.36 -4.24
C TYR A 58 0.56 -8.55 -5.46
N ARG A 59 0.72 -7.23 -5.39
CA ARG A 59 0.58 -6.35 -6.55
C ARG A 59 1.62 -5.24 -6.55
N SER A 60 2.20 -5.02 -7.72
CA SER A 60 3.00 -3.83 -8.05
C SER A 60 2.09 -2.76 -8.62
N ILE A 61 2.12 -1.55 -8.04
CA ILE A 61 1.32 -0.40 -8.46
C ILE A 61 2.28 0.73 -8.82
N ALA A 62 2.30 1.14 -10.09
CA ALA A 62 3.14 2.24 -10.53
C ALA A 62 2.60 3.57 -9.98
N TYR A 63 3.48 4.56 -9.75
CA TYR A 63 3.04 5.86 -9.22
C TYR A 63 2.05 6.60 -10.13
N ASN A 64 2.11 6.37 -11.44
CA ASN A 64 1.17 6.94 -12.40
C ASN A 64 -0.23 6.28 -12.37
N GLU A 65 -0.41 5.17 -11.64
CA GLU A 65 -1.72 4.59 -11.36
C GLU A 65 -2.40 5.24 -10.14
N VAL A 66 -1.66 6.04 -9.35
CA VAL A 66 -2.20 6.74 -8.18
C VAL A 66 -2.76 8.09 -8.61
N GLU A 67 -4.06 8.27 -8.45
CA GLU A 67 -4.73 9.55 -8.74
C GLU A 67 -4.62 10.52 -7.55
N SER A 68 -4.78 10.02 -6.33
CA SER A 68 -4.61 10.80 -5.10
C SER A 68 -4.35 9.90 -3.90
N ILE A 69 -3.77 10.49 -2.85
CA ILE A 69 -3.56 9.86 -1.56
C ILE A 69 -3.70 10.93 -0.48
N GLU A 70 -4.43 10.64 0.59
CA GLU A 70 -4.61 11.54 1.72
C GLU A 70 -4.59 10.74 3.03
N TYR A 71 -4.10 11.35 4.10
CA TYR A 71 -4.26 10.81 5.45
C TYR A 71 -5.21 11.71 6.25
N ASP A 72 -6.37 11.18 6.61
CA ASP A 72 -7.38 11.89 7.40
C ASP A 72 -8.02 10.92 8.40
N SER A 73 -8.27 11.41 9.63
CA SER A 73 -9.04 10.71 10.65
C SER A 73 -8.57 9.27 10.92
N GLY A 74 -7.25 9.04 10.87
CA GLY A 74 -6.65 7.72 11.10
C GLY A 74 -6.75 6.75 9.93
N LYS A 75 -7.17 7.22 8.75
CA LYS A 75 -7.29 6.43 7.52
C LYS A 75 -6.44 7.02 6.40
N ILE A 76 -5.81 6.13 5.62
CA ILE A 76 -5.17 6.48 4.37
C ILE A 76 -6.20 6.27 3.26
N ASN A 77 -6.60 7.33 2.58
CA ASN A 77 -7.53 7.29 1.46
C ASN A 77 -6.75 7.28 0.15
N PHE A 78 -6.49 6.10 -0.40
CA PHE A 78 -5.97 5.97 -1.75
C PHE A 78 -7.08 6.03 -2.79
N LYS A 79 -6.81 6.76 -3.87
CA LYS A 79 -7.55 6.63 -5.12
C LYS A 79 -6.57 6.22 -6.21
N PHE A 80 -6.75 5.01 -6.73
CA PHE A 80 -6.05 4.54 -7.92
C PHE A 80 -6.95 4.74 -9.15
N ASN A 81 -6.38 4.65 -10.34
CA ASN A 81 -7.10 4.72 -11.63
C ASN A 81 -8.22 3.66 -11.78
N ILE A 82 -8.15 2.57 -11.01
CA ILE A 82 -9.16 1.50 -10.96
C ILE A 82 -10.21 1.71 -9.88
N GLY A 83 -10.07 2.72 -9.02
CA GLY A 83 -10.99 3.01 -7.92
C GLY A 83 -10.31 3.27 -6.57
N PRO A 84 -11.12 3.60 -5.54
CA PRO A 84 -10.63 3.83 -4.20
C PRO A 84 -10.19 2.53 -3.52
N MET A 85 -9.17 2.62 -2.67
CA MET A 85 -8.67 1.50 -1.86
C MET A 85 -8.17 2.03 -0.51
N PRO A 86 -9.07 2.46 0.39
CA PRO A 86 -8.67 3.03 1.66
C PRO A 86 -8.06 1.97 2.59
N MET A 87 -7.21 2.43 3.49
CA MET A 87 -6.66 1.66 4.59
C MET A 87 -7.05 2.31 5.91
N LYS A 88 -7.52 1.50 6.86
CA LYS A 88 -7.88 1.89 8.23
C LYS A 88 -7.15 1.02 9.23
N ASP A 89 -7.40 1.28 10.52
CA ASP A 89 -6.91 0.47 11.63
C ASP A 89 -5.40 0.21 11.53
N ILE A 90 -4.63 1.28 11.29
CA ILE A 90 -3.18 1.22 11.09
C ILE A 90 -2.52 0.59 12.33
N GLN A 91 -1.89 -0.56 12.13
CA GLN A 91 -1.24 -1.34 13.18
C GLN A 91 0.24 -1.01 13.30
N LYS A 92 0.88 -0.62 12.19
CA LYS A 92 2.32 -0.34 12.12
C LYS A 92 2.65 0.63 10.99
N GLY A 93 3.69 1.43 11.21
CA GLY A 93 4.20 2.41 10.25
C GLY A 93 3.76 3.83 10.61
N ASP A 94 4.37 4.81 9.95
CA ASP A 94 4.00 6.22 10.05
C ASP A 94 3.19 6.59 8.80
N ALA A 95 1.88 6.75 8.98
CA ALA A 95 0.95 7.02 7.90
C ALA A 95 1.20 8.39 7.25
N GLU A 96 1.53 9.43 8.04
CA GLU A 96 1.83 10.76 7.52
C GLU A 96 3.10 10.75 6.68
N ALA A 97 4.17 10.14 7.19
CA ALA A 97 5.42 10.01 6.46
C ALA A 97 5.25 9.18 5.18
N PHE A 98 4.43 8.13 5.23
CA PHE A 98 4.09 7.31 4.08
C PHE A 98 3.34 8.12 3.02
N VAL A 99 2.26 8.82 3.40
CA VAL A 99 1.48 9.63 2.47
C VAL A 99 2.34 10.69 1.81
N LYS A 100 3.10 11.44 2.60
CA LYS A 100 4.03 12.45 2.10
C LYS A 100 5.07 11.87 1.15
N TYR A 101 5.58 10.67 1.42
CA TYR A 101 6.53 10.02 0.53
C TYR A 101 5.89 9.69 -0.81
N VAL A 102 4.69 9.10 -0.81
CA VAL A 102 3.96 8.75 -2.03
C VAL A 102 3.63 10.00 -2.84
N GLU A 103 3.11 11.07 -2.21
CA GLU A 103 2.82 12.34 -2.88
C GLU A 103 4.03 12.92 -3.62
N ASN A 104 5.24 12.82 -3.04
CA ASN A 104 6.46 13.30 -3.68
C ASN A 104 6.88 12.49 -4.93
N ASN A 105 6.33 11.28 -5.10
CA ASN A 105 6.62 10.39 -6.22
C ASN A 105 5.52 10.34 -7.28
N ILE A 106 4.29 10.80 -6.97
CA ILE A 106 3.24 11.04 -7.95
C ILE A 106 3.53 12.40 -8.60
N LYS A 107 4.08 12.40 -9.81
CA LYS A 107 4.38 13.61 -10.58
C LYS A 107 3.50 13.70 -11.81
#